data_AF-A0A4P5QQZ1-F1
#
_entry.id   AF-A0A4P5QQZ1-F1
#
_cell.length_a   1.000
_cell.length_b   1.000
_cell.length_c   1.000
_cell.angle_alpha   90.00
_cell.angle_beta   90.00
_cell.angle_gamma   90.00
#
_symmetry.space_group_name_H-M   'P 1'
#
loop_
_entity.id
_entity.type
_entity.pdbx_description
1 polymer ?
#
loop_
_entity_poly.entity_id
_entity_poly.type
_entity_poly.pdbx_seq_one_letter_code
_entity_poly.pdbx_strand_id
1 'polypeptide(L)'
;MPRTAARFIIFTLLSMPVLTGCERRLSSANIEIANKQQEIAAKRASRNAHVTEGLALKEVESILGQPARVEMEKRPILVQKQLEVTRWFYEQDGKTIELVFVDGNLQGKIPQLGAQGAEVATPNVGAPAILSTTVSQP
;
A
#
# COMPACT_ATOMS: atom_id res chain seq x y z
N MET A 1 -21.55 -75.43 5.95
CA MET A 1 -22.38 -74.57 6.82
C MET A 1 -21.66 -74.50 8.17
N PRO A 2 -21.33 -73.34 8.78
CA PRO A 2 -22.17 -72.14 8.92
C PRO A 2 -21.50 -70.76 8.67
N ARG A 3 -22.38 -69.76 8.50
CA ARG A 3 -22.32 -68.33 8.94
C ARG A 3 -21.32 -67.34 8.30
N THR A 4 -21.83 -66.72 7.23
CA THR A 4 -21.71 -65.29 6.88
C THR A 4 -21.86 -64.36 8.09
N ALA A 5 -21.02 -63.32 8.15
CA ALA A 5 -21.36 -61.92 8.47
C ALA A 5 -20.15 -61.16 9.03
N ALA A 6 -19.55 -60.28 8.22
CA ALA A 6 -18.73 -59.13 8.65
C ALA A 6 -18.15 -58.51 7.37
N ARG A 7 -18.15 -57.21 7.11
CA ARG A 7 -18.52 -56.02 7.87
C ARG A 7 -18.66 -54.94 6.78
N PHE A 8 -19.77 -54.21 6.76
CA PHE A 8 -19.87 -52.96 6.03
C PHE A 8 -18.85 -51.99 6.64
N ILE A 9 -17.74 -51.73 5.95
CA ILE A 9 -16.85 -50.61 6.28
C ILE A 9 -17.30 -49.43 5.42
N ILE A 10 -18.10 -48.61 6.10
CA ILE A 10 -18.63 -47.33 5.70
C ILE A 10 -17.46 -46.41 5.32
N PHE A 11 -17.28 -46.16 4.02
CA PHE A 11 -16.31 -45.22 3.47
C PHE A 11 -16.95 -43.81 3.42
N THR A 12 -17.29 -43.24 4.58
CA THR A 12 -17.71 -41.84 4.70
C THR A 12 -16.78 -41.13 5.67
N LEU A 13 -15.62 -40.67 5.18
CA LEU A 13 -14.73 -39.76 5.92
C LEU A 13 -13.70 -39.23 4.94
N LEU A 14 -14.00 -38.08 4.30
CA LEU A 14 -13.08 -36.94 4.11
C LEU A 14 -13.68 -35.88 3.17
N SER A 15 -14.84 -35.32 3.51
CA SER A 15 -15.20 -34.00 2.97
C SER A 15 -14.41 -32.95 3.76
N MET A 16 -13.14 -32.75 3.42
CA MET A 16 -12.37 -31.61 3.95
C MET A 16 -12.98 -30.33 3.37
N PRO A 17 -13.59 -29.45 4.20
CA PRO A 17 -13.89 -28.11 3.72
C PRO A 17 -12.54 -27.43 3.51
N VAL A 18 -12.21 -27.19 2.25
CA VAL A 18 -11.06 -26.35 1.89
C VAL A 18 -11.40 -24.97 2.44
N LEU A 19 -10.77 -24.61 3.56
CA LEU A 19 -10.79 -23.26 4.09
C LEU A 19 -10.11 -22.38 3.05
N THR A 20 -10.90 -21.86 2.11
CA THR A 20 -10.48 -20.75 1.25
C THR A 20 -10.20 -19.59 2.18
N GLY A 21 -8.93 -19.39 2.53
CA GLY A 21 -8.48 -18.13 3.07
C GLY A 21 -8.87 -17.06 2.06
N CYS A 22 -9.84 -16.23 2.41
CA CYS A 22 -10.14 -15.01 1.67
C CYS A 22 -8.96 -14.07 1.89
N GLU A 23 -7.86 -14.33 1.19
CA GLU A 23 -6.71 -13.45 1.15
C GLU A 23 -7.18 -12.12 0.54
N ARG A 24 -7.02 -11.03 1.30
CA ARG A 24 -7.43 -9.69 0.84
C ARG A 24 -6.52 -9.27 -0.31
N ARG A 25 -6.97 -9.54 -1.54
CA ARG A 25 -6.32 -9.04 -2.75
C ARG A 25 -6.66 -7.57 -2.96
N LEU A 26 -5.64 -6.77 -3.24
CA LEU A 26 -5.80 -5.44 -3.81
C LEU A 26 -6.30 -5.60 -5.26
N SER A 27 -7.54 -5.16 -5.47
CA SER A 27 -8.09 -5.07 -6.82
C SER A 27 -7.54 -3.83 -7.53
N SER A 28 -7.24 -3.95 -8.82
CA SER A 28 -6.88 -2.81 -9.68
C SER A 28 -7.94 -1.72 -9.66
N ALA A 29 -9.22 -2.09 -9.55
CA ALA A 29 -10.33 -1.14 -9.43
C ALA A 29 -10.23 -0.29 -8.16
N ASN A 30 -9.85 -0.89 -7.02
CA ASN A 30 -9.71 -0.16 -5.76
C ASN A 30 -8.52 0.80 -5.81
N ILE A 31 -7.42 0.38 -6.45
CA ILE A 31 -6.23 1.23 -6.68
C ILE A 31 -6.58 2.41 -7.58
N GLU A 32 -7.37 2.20 -8.63
CA GLU A 32 -7.82 3.27 -9.51
C GLU A 32 -8.73 4.27 -8.76
N ILE A 33 -9.68 3.78 -7.97
CA ILE A 33 -10.55 4.61 -7.14
C ILE A 33 -9.72 5.43 -6.15
N ALA A 34 -8.78 4.79 -5.45
CA ALA A 34 -7.91 5.47 -4.49
C ALA A 34 -7.03 6.52 -5.20
N ASN A 35 -6.46 6.23 -6.36
CA ASN A 35 -5.67 7.20 -7.12
C ASN A 35 -6.51 8.38 -7.62
N LYS A 36 -7.74 8.14 -8.07
CA LYS A 36 -8.66 9.20 -8.50
C LYS A 36 -9.03 10.12 -7.33
N GLN A 37 -9.34 9.54 -6.17
CA GLN A 37 -9.63 10.31 -4.95
C GLN A 37 -8.40 11.07 -4.46
N GLN A 38 -7.21 10.47 -4.55
CA GLN A 38 -5.94 11.12 -4.23
C GLN A 38 -5.68 12.32 -5.12
N GLU A 39 -5.94 12.21 -6.43
CA GLU A 39 -5.77 13.33 -7.35
C GLU A 39 -6.72 14.49 -7.02
N ILE A 40 -7.96 14.18 -6.64
CA ILE A 40 -8.93 15.20 -6.21
C ILE A 40 -8.48 15.85 -4.89
N ALA A 41 -7.97 15.06 -3.94
CA ALA A 41 -7.47 15.56 -2.66
C ALA A 41 -6.21 16.42 -2.83
N ALA A 42 -5.27 16.01 -3.70
CA ALA A 42 -4.03 16.74 -4.00
C ALA A 42 -4.25 18.10 -4.65
N LYS A 43 -5.41 18.32 -5.29
CA LYS A 43 -5.81 19.62 -5.85
C LYS A 43 -6.38 20.58 -4.79
N ARG A 44 -6.65 20.12 -3.57
CA ARG A 44 -7.12 20.97 -2.48
C ARG A 44 -5.97 21.82 -1.92
N ALA A 45 -6.30 23.03 -1.50
CA ALA A 45 -5.31 23.93 -0.91
C ALA A 45 -4.90 23.39 0.46
N SER A 46 -3.68 22.86 0.55
CA SER A 46 -3.18 22.34 1.81
C SER A 46 -3.08 23.44 2.88
N ARG A 47 -3.51 23.10 4.10
CA ARG A 47 -3.33 23.96 5.28
C ARG A 47 -1.87 24.06 5.73
N ASN A 48 -1.01 23.13 5.31
CA ASN A 48 0.39 23.09 5.65
C ASN A 48 1.24 23.36 4.39
N ALA A 49 2.10 24.39 4.43
CA ALA A 49 2.96 24.76 3.30
C ALA A 49 3.93 23.64 2.84
N HIS A 50 4.14 22.60 3.65
CA HIS A 50 5.09 21.52 3.39
C HIS A 50 4.46 20.14 3.15
N VAL A 51 3.12 20.03 3.16
CA VAL A 51 2.42 18.74 2.98
C VAL A 51 1.37 18.91 1.90
N THR A 52 1.34 18.04 0.89
CA THR A 52 0.24 18.02 -0.07
C THR A 52 -0.98 17.39 0.61
N GLU A 53 -2.15 18.04 0.48
CA GLU A 53 -3.40 17.48 1.00
C GLU A 53 -3.72 16.19 0.23
N GLY A 54 -4.07 15.13 0.93
CA GLY A 54 -4.20 13.80 0.35
C GLY A 54 -5.31 13.02 1.05
N LEU A 55 -5.51 11.78 0.62
CA LEU A 55 -6.39 10.85 1.32
C LEU A 55 -5.89 10.60 2.74
N ALA A 56 -6.80 10.62 3.70
CA ALA A 56 -6.49 10.25 5.07
C ALA A 56 -6.20 8.75 5.18
N LEU A 57 -5.38 8.35 6.17
CA LEU A 57 -5.10 6.95 6.51
C LEU A 57 -6.36 6.06 6.51
N LYS A 58 -7.45 6.54 7.13
CA LYS A 58 -8.70 5.78 7.24
C LYS A 58 -9.46 5.65 5.93
N GLU A 59 -9.38 6.66 5.06
CA GLU A 59 -9.99 6.59 3.72
C GLU A 59 -9.25 5.56 2.88
N VAL A 60 -7.91 5.57 2.90
CA VAL A 60 -7.10 4.55 2.22
C VAL A 60 -7.39 3.15 2.79
N GLU A 61 -7.45 3.00 4.11
CA GLU A 61 -7.79 1.73 4.78
C GLU A 61 -9.17 1.20 4.34
N SER A 62 -10.14 2.09 4.15
CA SER A 62 -11.49 1.69 3.72
C SER A 62 -11.54 1.19 2.28
N ILE A 63 -10.63 1.64 1.40
CA ILE A 63 -10.62 1.30 -0.02
C ILE A 63 -9.71 0.09 -0.29
N LEU A 64 -8.51 0.11 0.28
CA LEU A 64 -7.48 -0.90 0.05
C LEU A 64 -7.46 -1.99 1.13
N GLY A 65 -8.07 -1.73 2.28
CA GLY A 65 -7.99 -2.61 3.46
C GLY A 65 -6.75 -2.33 4.32
N GLN A 66 -6.58 -3.18 5.34
CA GLN A 66 -5.45 -3.11 6.26
C GLN A 66 -4.14 -3.50 5.56
N PRO A 67 -3.04 -2.77 5.82
CA PRO A 67 -1.72 -3.13 5.30
C PRO A 67 -1.16 -4.37 5.99
N ALA A 68 -0.20 -5.04 5.34
CA ALA A 68 0.53 -6.17 5.92
C ALA A 68 1.49 -5.71 7.03
N ARG A 69 2.09 -4.52 6.85
CA ARG A 69 3.04 -3.95 7.80
C ARG A 69 2.92 -2.42 7.85
N VAL A 70 3.11 -1.86 9.04
CA VAL A 70 3.08 -0.42 9.29
C VAL A 70 4.37 -0.02 10.00
N GLU A 71 5.05 1.00 9.49
CA GLU A 71 6.19 1.65 10.13
C GLU A 71 5.85 3.11 10.41
N MET A 72 6.22 3.61 11.59
CA MET A 72 5.95 5.00 12.00
C MET A 72 7.27 5.65 12.41
N GLU A 73 7.57 6.80 11.81
CA GLU A 73 8.80 7.55 11.98
C GLU A 73 8.45 9.03 12.25
N LYS A 74 9.01 9.62 13.31
CA LYS A 74 8.87 11.06 13.56
C LYS A 74 10.08 11.77 12.98
N ARG A 75 9.89 12.59 11.94
CA ARG A 75 10.99 13.39 11.38
C ARG A 75 10.94 14.83 11.86
N PRO A 76 12.06 15.36 12.39
CA PRO A 76 12.16 16.79 12.66
C PRO A 76 12.31 17.55 11.34
N ILE A 77 11.45 18.55 11.11
CA ILE A 77 11.70 19.57 10.09
C ILE A 77 12.45 20.74 10.74
N LEU A 78 13.33 21.37 9.96
CA LEU A 78 14.22 22.51 10.31
C LEU A 78 13.56 23.69 11.04
N VAL A 79 12.24 23.73 11.19
CA VAL A 79 11.50 24.80 11.85
C VAL A 79 10.39 24.21 12.74
N GLN A 80 10.76 23.79 13.96
CA GLN A 80 9.89 23.49 15.12
C GLN A 80 8.75 22.45 15.01
N LYS A 81 8.42 21.91 13.83
CA LYS A 81 7.33 20.95 13.66
C LYS A 81 7.89 19.54 13.46
N GLN A 82 7.49 18.60 14.32
CA GLN A 82 7.71 17.18 14.11
C GLN A 82 6.63 16.70 13.14
N LEU A 83 7.03 16.16 11.98
CA LEU A 83 6.09 15.46 11.09
C LEU A 83 6.08 13.98 11.43
N GLU A 84 4.89 13.44 11.57
CA GLU A 84 4.66 12.01 11.66
C GLU A 84 4.62 11.43 10.24
N VAL A 85 5.61 10.59 9.93
CA VAL A 85 5.70 9.84 8.68
C VAL A 85 5.29 8.40 8.96
N THR A 86 4.22 7.94 8.33
CA THR A 86 3.74 6.57 8.46
C THR A 86 3.87 5.87 7.11
N ARG A 87 4.54 4.72 7.07
CA ARG A 87 4.71 3.90 5.87
C ARG A 87 3.88 2.65 5.99
N TRP A 88 3.03 2.40 4.99
CA TRP A 88 2.22 1.19 4.90
C TRP A 88 2.76 0.31 3.78
N PHE A 89 2.96 -0.96 4.10
CA PHE A 89 3.42 -1.96 3.15
C PHE A 89 2.30 -2.95 2.88
N TYR A 90 1.96 -3.10 1.61
CA TYR A 90 1.03 -4.10 1.11
C TYR A 90 1.81 -5.15 0.33
N GLU A 91 1.62 -6.42 0.66
CA GLU A 91 2.29 -7.53 -0.03
C GLU A 91 1.25 -8.36 -0.77
N GLN A 92 1.45 -8.56 -2.07
CA GLN A 92 0.60 -9.41 -2.89
C GLN A 92 1.41 -10.03 -4.03
N ASP A 93 1.25 -11.34 -4.23
CA ASP A 93 1.92 -12.09 -5.31
C ASP A 93 3.46 -11.87 -5.33
N GLY A 94 4.08 -11.75 -4.15
CA GLY A 94 5.52 -11.50 -3.99
C GLY A 94 5.98 -10.08 -4.32
N LYS A 95 5.05 -9.15 -4.54
CA LYS A 95 5.33 -7.72 -4.75
C LYS A 95 4.92 -6.91 -3.54
N THR A 96 5.75 -5.94 -3.17
CA THR A 96 5.47 -5.01 -2.08
C THR A 96 5.14 -3.63 -2.64
N ILE A 97 4.02 -3.06 -2.20
CA ILE A 97 3.64 -1.67 -2.45
C ILE A 97 3.86 -0.89 -1.16
N GLU A 98 4.66 0.17 -1.23
CA GLU A 98 4.86 1.13 -0.14
C GLU A 98 3.96 2.36 -0.36
N LEU A 99 3.17 2.71 0.64
CA LEU A 99 2.43 3.98 0.71
C LEU A 99 3.02 4.83 1.82
N VAL A 100 3.29 6.09 1.52
CA VAL A 100 3.85 7.03 2.49
C VAL A 100 2.79 8.05 2.88
N PHE A 101 2.57 8.18 4.19
CA PHE A 101 1.68 9.14 4.79
C PHE A 101 2.49 10.16 5.58
N VAL A 102 2.13 11.43 5.47
CA VAL A 102 2.76 12.52 6.21
C VAL A 102 1.65 13.31 6.90
N ASP A 103 1.76 13.44 8.23
CA ASP A 103 0.73 14.09 9.06
C ASP A 103 -0.66 13.47 8.84
N GLY A 104 -0.68 12.16 8.60
CA GLY A 104 -1.90 11.37 8.34
C GLY A 104 -2.45 11.40 6.90
N ASN A 105 -1.81 12.11 5.97
CA ASN A 105 -2.25 12.25 4.59
C ASN A 105 -1.33 11.50 3.62
N LEU A 106 -1.92 10.75 2.69
CA LEU A 106 -1.20 10.02 1.64
C LEU A 106 -0.41 10.98 0.75
N GLN A 107 0.86 10.67 0.52
CA GLN A 107 1.74 11.42 -0.37
C GLN A 107 1.96 10.65 -1.68
N GLY A 108 1.80 11.33 -2.81
CA GLY A 108 2.01 10.73 -4.13
C GLY A 108 0.85 9.85 -4.61
N LYS A 109 1.09 9.08 -5.69
CA LYS A 109 0.14 8.13 -6.27
C LYS A 109 0.45 6.70 -5.80
N ILE A 110 -0.59 5.88 -5.71
CA ILE A 110 -0.47 4.46 -5.39
C ILE A 110 -0.02 3.71 -6.65
N PRO A 111 1.10 2.98 -6.62
CA PRO A 111 1.58 2.21 -7.77
C PRO A 111 0.60 1.07 -8.10
N GLN A 112 0.40 0.81 -9.39
CA GLN A 112 -0.48 -0.28 -9.84
C GLN A 112 0.23 -1.63 -9.73
N LEU A 113 -0.47 -2.63 -9.20
CA LEU A 113 -0.04 -4.02 -9.23
C LEU A 113 0.02 -4.53 -10.69
N GLY A 114 1.23 -4.63 -11.23
CA GLY A 114 1.45 -5.12 -12.60
C GLY A 114 2.21 -4.16 -13.50
N ALA A 115 2.35 -2.89 -13.12
CA ALA A 115 3.34 -2.01 -13.74
C ALA A 115 4.73 -2.55 -13.39
N GLN A 116 5.50 -2.94 -14.40
CA GLN A 116 6.85 -3.45 -14.22
C GLN A 116 7.73 -2.32 -13.64
N GLY A 117 8.40 -2.62 -12.53
CA GLY A 117 9.31 -1.70 -11.86
C GLY A 117 8.78 -1.34 -10.48
N ALA A 118 9.48 -1.80 -9.45
CA ALA A 118 9.41 -1.22 -8.12
C ALA A 118 9.89 0.23 -8.18
N GLU A 119 9.03 1.13 -8.66
CA GLU A 119 9.27 2.56 -8.55
C GLU A 119 8.78 2.96 -7.15
N VAL A 120 9.73 2.95 -6.22
CA VAL A 120 9.62 3.60 -4.93
C VAL A 120 9.00 4.97 -5.18
N ALA A 121 7.84 5.24 -4.59
CA ALA A 121 7.21 6.55 -4.65
C ALA A 121 8.13 7.54 -3.92
N THR A 122 9.10 8.09 -4.64
CA THR A 122 10.05 9.06 -4.11
C THR A 122 9.24 10.24 -3.62
N PRO A 123 9.29 10.60 -2.33
CA PRO A 123 8.62 11.80 -1.86
C PRO A 123 9.27 12.98 -2.58
N ASN A 124 8.44 13.76 -3.28
CA ASN A 124 8.87 14.98 -3.95
C ASN A 124 9.12 16.07 -2.90
N VAL A 125 10.15 15.84 -2.06
CA VAL A 125 10.75 16.86 -1.21
C VAL A 125 11.73 17.57 -2.11
N GLY A 126 11.38 18.79 -2.51
CA GLY A 126 12.12 19.59 -3.50
C GLY A 126 13.64 19.45 -3.35
N ALA A 127 14.26 18.80 -4.33
CA ALA A 127 15.69 18.83 -4.49
C ALA A 127 16.10 20.29 -4.78
N PRO A 128 17.12 20.85 -4.10
CA PRO A 128 17.68 22.12 -4.52
C PRO A 128 18.26 21.94 -5.93
N ALA A 129 17.90 22.86 -6.83
CA ALA A 129 18.45 22.96 -8.17
C ALA A 129 19.98 23.08 -8.09
N ILE A 130 20.69 21.97 -8.25
CA ILE A 130 22.13 21.98 -8.47
C ILE A 130 22.37 22.23 -9.97
N LEU A 131 22.63 23.50 -10.26
CA LEU A 131 23.29 23.98 -11.47
C LEU A 131 24.52 23.11 -11.75
N SER A 132 24.42 22.22 -12.75
CA SER A 132 25.60 21.63 -13.37
C SER A 132 26.13 22.60 -14.43
N THR A 133 26.94 23.56 -13.99
CA THR A 133 27.91 24.25 -14.84
C THR A 133 29.18 23.40 -14.85
N THR A 134 29.69 23.02 -16.04
CA THR A 134 31.10 22.73 -16.38
C THR A 134 31.08 22.12 -17.79
N VAL A 135 31.21 22.94 -18.84
CA VAL A 135 32.47 23.27 -19.55
C VAL A 135 33.23 22.01 -19.99
N SER A 136 33.27 21.78 -21.30
CA SER A 136 34.39 21.11 -21.94
C SER A 136 34.48 21.51 -23.42
N GLN A 137 35.40 22.43 -23.72
CA GLN A 137 36.11 22.60 -24.99
C GLN A 137 37.53 22.05 -24.74
N PRO A 138 38.17 21.42 -25.73
CA PRO A 138 38.82 22.16 -26.81
C PRO A 138 38.30 21.84 -28.22
#